data_AF-A0A821FLM4-F1
#
_entry.id   AF-A0A821FLM4-F1
#
_cell.length_a   1.000
_cell.length_b   1.000
_cell.length_c   1.000
_cell.angle_alpha   90.00
_cell.angle_beta   90.00
_cell.angle_gamma   90.00
#
_symmetry.space_group_name_H-M   'P 1'
#
loop_
_entity.id
_entity.type
_entity.pdbx_description
1 polymer ?
#
loop_
_entity_poly.entity_id
_entity_poly.type
_entity_poly.pdbx_seq_one_letter_code
_entity_poly.pdbx_strand_id
1 'polypeptide(L)'
;NNVGVRLNIGTGTFAAQTTYSTGIGPVEAAAVDVNGDGKPDIIVANSNSNNIGVLLNTGNGTFAAQKTYLTGAGSGSVVAADVNGVGKLDII
;
A
#
# COMPACT_ATOMS: atom_id res chain seq x y z
N ASN A 1 -6.80 -4.57 12.51
CA ASN A 1 -6.95 -4.24 11.07
C ASN A 1 -5.68 -4.66 10.36
N ASN A 2 -5.78 -5.29 9.20
CA ASN A 2 -4.62 -5.77 8.43
C ASN A 2 -4.91 -5.74 6.93
N VAL A 3 -3.84 -5.81 6.14
CA VAL A 3 -3.88 -6.20 4.73
C VAL A 3 -3.29 -7.60 4.60
N GLY A 4 -3.93 -8.44 3.78
CA GLY A 4 -3.49 -9.80 3.49
C GLY A 4 -2.82 -9.89 2.13
N VAL A 5 -1.63 -10.47 2.06
CA VAL A 5 -0.91 -10.73 0.82
C VAL A 5 -0.80 -12.23 0.60
N ARG A 6 -1.10 -12.68 -0.62
CA ARG A 6 -0.85 -14.04 -1.08
C ARG A 6 -0.01 -13.97 -2.35
N LEU A 7 1.20 -14.53 -2.32
CA LEU A 7 2.10 -14.50 -3.46
C LEU A 7 1.73 -15.58 -4.47
N ASN A 8 1.71 -15.24 -5.75
CA ASN A 8 1.60 -16.24 -6.82
C ASN A 8 2.91 -17.05 -6.87
N ILE A 9 2.80 -18.39 -6.85
CA ILE A 9 3.96 -19.29 -6.89
C ILE A 9 4.26 -19.84 -8.29
N GLY A 10 3.69 -19.24 -9.34
CA GLY A 10 3.99 -19.54 -10.74
C GLY A 10 3.25 -20.76 -11.31
N THR A 11 2.40 -21.42 -10.52
CA THR A 11 1.63 -22.61 -10.92
C THR A 11 0.13 -22.35 -11.02
N GLY A 12 -0.28 -21.08 -11.00
CA GLY A 12 -1.69 -20.69 -10.91
C GLY A 12 -2.27 -20.84 -9.50
N THR A 13 -1.43 -21.13 -8.51
CA THR A 13 -1.81 -21.17 -7.09
C THR A 13 -1.10 -20.05 -6.33
N PHE A 14 -1.61 -19.76 -5.13
CA PHE A 14 -1.03 -18.76 -4.25
C PHE A 14 -0.47 -19.40 -2.98
N ALA A 15 0.62 -18.84 -2.47
CA ALA A 15 1.20 -19.19 -1.18
C ALA A 15 0.23 -18.89 -0.02
N ALA A 16 0.60 -19.36 1.18
CA ALA A 16 -0.08 -19.00 2.41
C ALA A 16 -0.13 -17.47 2.58
N GLN A 17 -1.25 -17.00 3.13
CA GLN A 17 -1.45 -15.57 3.36
C GLN A 17 -0.49 -15.08 4.43
N THR A 18 0.20 -14.00 4.12
CA THR A 18 0.92 -13.19 5.10
C THR A 18 0.11 -11.93 5.38
N THR A 19 0.04 -11.51 6.63
CA THR A 19 -0.72 -10.33 7.04
C THR A 19 0.22 -9.23 7.52
N TYR A 20 -0.14 -8.00 7.20
CA TYR A 20 0.58 -6.81 7.64
C TYR A 20 -0.38 -5.87 8.35
N SER A 21 0.06 -5.33 9.48
CA SER A 21 -0.74 -4.39 10.27
C SER A 21 -0.99 -3.10 9.48
N THR A 22 -2.21 -2.58 9.60
CA THR A 22 -2.63 -1.31 9.00
C THR A 22 -3.21 -0.36 10.07
N GLY A 23 -3.64 0.83 9.64
CA GLY A 23 -4.42 1.73 10.47
C GLY A 23 -5.84 1.22 10.74
N ILE A 24 -6.68 2.07 11.33
CA ILE A 24 -8.05 1.74 11.70
C ILE A 24 -8.99 2.04 10.54
N GLY A 25 -9.89 1.08 10.25
CA GLY A 25 -10.84 1.19 9.15
C GLY A 25 -10.16 1.27 7.79
N PRO A 26 -9.32 0.29 7.40
CA PRO A 26 -8.83 0.24 6.04
C PRO A 26 -10.02 0.04 5.09
N VAL A 27 -10.17 0.94 4.12
CA VAL A 27 -11.28 0.91 3.14
C VAL A 27 -10.82 0.55 1.74
N GLU A 28 -9.55 0.79 1.44
CA GLU A 28 -8.99 0.58 0.11
C GLU A 28 -7.50 0.24 0.20
N ALA A 29 -7.03 -0.57 -0.76
CA ALA A 29 -5.62 -0.84 -0.96
C ALA A 29 -5.28 -0.91 -2.45
N ALA A 30 -4.12 -0.38 -2.81
CA ALA A 30 -3.59 -0.39 -4.16
C ALA A 30 -2.15 -0.90 -4.18
N ALA A 31 -1.77 -1.57 -5.28
CA ALA A 31 -0.41 -2.03 -5.51
C ALA A 31 0.27 -1.14 -6.56
N VAL A 32 1.33 -0.42 -6.17
CA VAL A 32 2.07 0.46 -7.06
C VAL A 32 3.48 0.72 -6.54
N ASP A 33 4.45 0.85 -7.43
CA ASP A 33 5.82 1.24 -7.08
C ASP A 33 5.86 2.73 -6.70
N VAL A 34 5.89 3.02 -5.39
CA VAL A 34 5.88 4.41 -4.91
C VAL A 34 7.29 4.97 -4.69
N ASN A 35 8.29 4.10 -4.56
CA ASN A 35 9.66 4.51 -4.28
C ASN A 35 10.53 4.55 -5.55
N GLY A 36 10.06 3.95 -6.65
CA GLY A 36 10.72 3.89 -7.96
C GLY A 36 11.77 2.80 -8.07
N ASP A 37 11.65 1.70 -7.32
CA ASP A 37 12.61 0.59 -7.32
C ASP A 37 12.23 -0.57 -8.27
N GLY A 38 11.14 -0.41 -9.02
CA GLY A 38 10.62 -1.39 -9.96
C GLY A 38 9.78 -2.49 -9.31
N LYS A 39 9.47 -2.39 -8.01
CA LYS A 39 8.66 -3.37 -7.28
C LYS A 39 7.36 -2.73 -6.81
N PRO A 40 6.20 -3.34 -7.08
CA PRO A 40 4.95 -2.83 -6.54
C PRO A 40 4.96 -2.85 -5.01
N ASP A 41 4.80 -1.68 -4.40
CA ASP A 41 4.53 -1.46 -2.98
C ASP A 41 3.01 -1.55 -2.72
N ILE A 42 2.59 -1.51 -1.45
CA ILE A 42 1.17 -1.46 -1.07
C ILE A 42 0.86 -0.12 -0.43
N ILE A 43 -0.17 0.56 -0.94
CA ILE A 43 -0.79 1.74 -0.31
C ILE A 43 -2.12 1.30 0.31
N VAL A 44 -2.41 1.75 1.54
CA VAL A 44 -3.65 1.47 2.26
C VAL A 44 -4.27 2.78 2.75
N ALA A 45 -5.52 3.04 2.39
CA ALA A 45 -6.30 4.16 2.92
C ALA A 45 -7.04 3.73 4.19
N ASN A 46 -6.78 4.40 5.32
CA ASN A 46 -7.37 4.09 6.63
C ASN A 46 -8.33 5.21 7.05
N SER A 47 -9.62 5.05 6.75
CA SER A 47 -10.63 6.09 6.92
C SER A 47 -10.77 6.53 8.38
N ASN A 48 -10.80 5.59 9.31
CA ASN A 48 -11.04 5.89 10.72
C ASN A 48 -9.78 6.44 11.41
N SER A 49 -8.60 6.24 10.81
CA SER A 49 -7.34 6.82 11.28
C SER A 49 -6.98 8.13 10.57
N ASN A 50 -7.77 8.58 9.58
CA ASN A 50 -7.47 9.77 8.77
C ASN A 50 -6.02 9.78 8.24
N ASN A 51 -5.58 8.63 7.76
CA ASN A 51 -4.22 8.48 7.25
C ASN A 51 -4.14 7.45 6.11
N ILE A 52 -3.04 7.53 5.41
CA ILE A 52 -2.59 6.51 4.46
C ILE A 52 -1.42 5.79 5.09
N GLY A 53 -1.29 4.50 4.81
CA GLY A 53 -0.04 3.81 5.08
C GLY A 53 0.52 3.12 3.86
N VAL A 54 1.83 3.19 3.74
CA VAL A 54 2.63 2.60 2.68
C VAL A 54 3.44 1.46 3.26
N LEU A 55 3.33 0.28 2.65
CA LEU A 55 4.15 -0.88 2.95
C LEU A 55 5.08 -1.11 1.75
N LEU A 56 6.38 -0.94 1.97
CA LEU A 56 7.37 -1.06 0.91
C LEU A 56 7.73 -2.53 0.66
N ASN A 57 7.77 -2.91 -0.60
CA ASN A 57 8.15 -4.25 -1.02
C ASN A 57 9.67 -4.42 -0.91
N THR A 58 10.09 -5.42 -0.14
CA THR A 58 11.52 -5.70 0.08
C THR A 58 12.15 -6.54 -1.04
N GLY A 59 11.34 -7.02 -2.01
CA GLY A 59 11.77 -7.79 -3.17
C GLY A 59 11.93 -9.29 -2.97
N ASN A 60 11.73 -9.79 -1.76
CA ASN A 60 11.69 -11.22 -1.47
C ASN A 60 10.25 -11.75 -1.24
N GLY A 61 9.25 -10.97 -1.68
CA GLY A 61 7.84 -11.27 -1.43
C GLY A 61 7.32 -10.84 -0.06
N THR A 62 8.12 -10.11 0.72
CA THR A 62 7.68 -9.52 1.99
C THR A 62 7.65 -7.99 1.93
N PHE A 63 6.81 -7.40 2.77
CA PHE A 63 6.69 -5.96 2.92
C PHE A 63 7.28 -5.48 4.24
N ALA A 64 7.88 -4.29 4.22
CA ALA A 64 8.32 -3.60 5.41
C ALA A 64 7.12 -3.18 6.28
N ALA A 65 7.42 -2.82 7.54
CA ALA A 65 6.41 -2.23 8.42
C ALA A 65 5.78 -0.98 7.77
N GLN A 66 4.48 -0.81 7.99
CA GLN A 66 3.73 0.30 7.42
C GLN A 66 4.30 1.63 7.88
N LYS A 67 4.56 2.52 6.92
CA LYS A 67 4.85 3.93 7.16
C LYS A 67 3.60 4.75 6.92
N THR A 68 3.20 5.56 7.89
CA THR A 68 1.94 6.32 7.82
C THR A 68 2.15 7.78 7.41
N TYR A 69 1.19 8.33 6.69
CA TYR A 69 1.12 9.71 6.23
C TYR A 69 -0.27 10.26 6.54
N LEU A 70 -0.34 11.34 7.31
CA LEU A 70 -1.62 11.95 7.72
C LEU A 70 -2.25 12.66 6.53
N THR A 71 -3.55 12.43 6.30
CA THR A 71 -4.32 13.08 5.22
C THR A 71 -5.13 14.28 5.69
N GLY A 72 -5.09 14.59 7.00
CA GLY A 72 -6.00 15.55 7.64
C GLY A 72 -7.40 14.94 7.87
N ALA A 73 -8.15 15.49 8.84
CA ALA A 73 -9.47 15.00 9.18
C ALA A 73 -10.48 15.29 8.04
N GLY A 74 -11.10 14.24 7.50
CA GLY A 74 -12.23 14.37 6.54
C GLY A 74 -11.96 13.94 5.09
N SER A 75 -10.74 13.54 4.71
CA SER A 75 -10.47 13.03 3.36
C SER A 75 -10.75 11.52 3.27
N GLY A 76 -11.91 11.16 2.72
CA GLY A 76 -12.35 9.77 2.53
C GLY A 76 -11.92 9.11 1.22
N SER A 77 -11.08 9.77 0.40
CA SER A 77 -10.61 9.26 -0.87
C SER A 77 -9.19 9.72 -1.11
N VAL A 78 -8.37 8.83 -1.66
CA VAL A 78 -6.94 9.04 -1.94
C VAL A 78 -6.70 8.56 -3.36
N VAL A 79 -6.11 9.40 -4.21
CA VAL A 79 -5.77 9.05 -5.58
C VAL A 79 -4.25 9.01 -5.72
N ALA A 80 -3.70 7.93 -6.26
CA ALA A 80 -2.31 7.87 -6.66
C ALA A 80 -2.18 8.30 -8.14
N ALA A 81 -1.47 9.40 -8.41
CA ALA A 81 -1.20 9.90 -9.75
C ALA A 81 0.17 10.59 -9.79
N ASP A 82 0.91 10.46 -10.90
CA ASP A 82 2.15 11.22 -11.12
C ASP A 82 1.75 12.67 -11.44
N VAL A 83 1.73 13.55 -10.42
CA VAL A 83 1.31 14.95 -10.61
C VAL A 83 2.47 15.87 -10.97
N ASN A 84 3.70 15.43 -10.77
CA ASN A 84 4.90 16.22 -11.04
C ASN A 84 5.68 15.77 -12.29
N GLY A 85 5.28 14.67 -12.93
CA GLY A 85 5.83 14.18 -14.19
C GLY A 85 7.20 13.53 -14.06
N VAL A 86 7.59 13.08 -12.87
CA VAL A 86 8.91 12.47 -12.62
C VAL A 86 8.90 10.95 -12.74
N GLY A 87 7.79 10.35 -13.18
CA GLY A 87 7.64 8.92 -13.32
C GLY A 87 7.48 8.18 -11.99
N LYS A 88 7.17 8.90 -10.91
CA LYS A 88 6.79 8.35 -9.60
C LYS A 88 5.38 8.81 -9.28
N LEU A 89 4.52 7.91 -8.81
CA LEU A 89 3.18 8.31 -8.40
C LEU A 89 3.23 9.15 -7.12
N ASP A 90 2.57 10.30 -7.16
CA ASP A 90 2.26 11.10 -5.99
C ASP A 90 0.93 10.63 -5.39
N ILE A 91 0.74 10.91 -4.10
CA ILE A 91 -0.49 10.64 -3.36
C ILE A 91 -1.23 11.97 -3.20
N ILE A 92 -2.50 12.01 -3.62
CA ILE A 92 -3.40 13.17 -3.55
C ILE A 92 -4.58 12.86 -2.64
#